data_AF-A0A291PC60-F1
#
_entry.id   AF-A0A291PC60-F1
#
_cell.length_a   1.000
_cell.length_b   1.000
_cell.length_c   1.000
_cell.angle_alpha   90.00
_cell.angle_beta   90.00
_cell.angle_gamma   90.00
#
_symmetry.space_group_name_H-M   'P 1'
#
loop_
_entity.id
_entity.type
_entity.pdbx_description
1 polymer ?
#
loop_
_entity_poly.entity_id
_entity_poly.type
_entity_poly.pdbx_seq_one_letter_code
_entity_poly.pdbx_strand_id
1 'polypeptide(L)'
;MHKHVEWDEPGRASVLDYYADHPQDTPEPHVGSIISALFRGFTVRVRVEARVDDTSIGEVVALIAKDNGRRKQSVGDLELGDMVRLPDAYRAMEPRHPEEGEDDRD
;
A
#
# COMPACT_ATOMS: atom_id res chain seq x y z
N MET A 1 4.57 18.55 3.01
CA MET A 1 4.69 18.46 1.54
C MET A 1 4.60 16.98 1.19
N HIS A 2 3.79 16.58 0.21
CA HIS A 2 3.63 15.15 -0.14
C HIS A 2 4.60 14.78 -1.26
N LYS A 3 5.19 13.60 -1.16
CA LYS A 3 6.03 13.03 -2.20
C LYS A 3 5.16 12.54 -3.34
N HIS A 4 5.55 12.89 -4.57
CA HIS A 4 4.94 12.32 -5.76
C HIS A 4 5.45 10.87 -5.92
N VAL A 5 4.52 9.93 -6.11
CA VAL A 5 4.83 8.52 -6.34
C VAL A 5 4.08 8.07 -7.58
N GLU A 6 4.80 7.48 -8.53
CA GLU A 6 4.23 6.76 -9.66
C GLU A 6 3.94 5.33 -9.20
N TRP A 7 2.68 5.07 -8.85
CA TRP A 7 2.23 3.76 -8.38
C TRP A 7 2.16 2.75 -9.53
N ASP A 8 2.50 1.49 -9.25
CA ASP A 8 2.28 0.42 -10.22
C ASP A 8 0.78 0.09 -10.31
N GLU A 9 0.30 -0.28 -11.49
CA GLU A 9 -1.07 -0.76 -11.65
C GLU A 9 -1.31 -2.02 -10.79
N PRO A 10 -2.41 -2.07 -10.02
CA PRO A 10 -2.65 -3.19 -9.12
C PRO A 10 -3.03 -4.49 -9.85
N GLY A 11 -3.54 -4.39 -11.09
CA GLY A 11 -3.96 -5.53 -11.91
C GLY A 11 -4.92 -6.45 -11.13
N ARG A 12 -4.60 -7.75 -11.07
CA ARG A 12 -5.41 -8.74 -10.33
C ARG A 12 -5.52 -8.48 -8.82
N ALA A 13 -4.68 -7.62 -8.27
CA ALA A 13 -4.76 -7.22 -6.87
C ALA A 13 -5.63 -5.97 -6.67
N SER A 14 -6.24 -5.40 -7.71
CA SER A 14 -7.08 -4.19 -7.60
C SER A 14 -8.19 -4.37 -6.56
N VAL A 15 -8.24 -3.48 -5.58
CA VAL A 15 -9.36 -3.44 -4.61
C VAL A 15 -10.66 -3.12 -5.34
N LEU A 16 -10.64 -2.16 -6.28
CA LEU A 16 -11.84 -1.78 -7.02
C LEU A 16 -12.35 -2.93 -7.91
N ASP A 17 -11.46 -3.66 -8.58
CA ASP A 17 -11.87 -4.79 -9.44
C ASP A 17 -12.43 -5.93 -8.58
N TYR A 18 -11.86 -6.16 -7.39
CA TYR A 18 -12.35 -7.18 -6.46
C TYR A 18 -13.79 -6.91 -6.03
N TYR A 19 -14.16 -5.65 -5.84
CA TYR A 19 -15.52 -5.24 -5.45
C TYR A 19 -16.40 -4.81 -6.63
N ALA A 20 -15.97 -5.01 -7.88
CA ALA A 20 -16.71 -4.52 -9.06
C ALA A 20 -18.16 -5.02 -9.13
N ASP A 21 -18.40 -6.27 -8.73
CA ASP A 21 -19.75 -6.86 -8.71
C ASP A 21 -20.58 -6.39 -7.49
N HIS A 22 -19.94 -5.87 -6.45
CA HIS A 22 -20.55 -5.48 -5.18
C HIS A 22 -19.94 -4.17 -4.65
N PRO A 23 -20.10 -3.05 -5.38
CA PRO A 23 -19.40 -1.81 -5.09
C PRO A 23 -19.75 -1.22 -3.72
N GLN A 24 -20.97 -1.47 -3.22
CA GLN A 24 -21.40 -1.06 -1.87
C GLN A 24 -20.60 -1.70 -0.74
N ASP A 25 -19.92 -2.83 -1.00
CA ASP A 25 -19.11 -3.53 -0.03
C ASP A 25 -17.64 -3.07 -0.06
N THR A 26 -17.29 -2.13 -0.95
CA THR A 26 -15.94 -1.58 -1.05
C THR A 26 -15.63 -0.79 0.22
N PRO A 27 -14.61 -1.19 1.01
CA PRO A 27 -14.25 -0.45 2.21
C PRO A 27 -13.62 0.90 1.82
N GLU A 28 -14.29 1.98 2.20
CA GLU A 28 -13.76 3.33 2.10
C GLU A 28 -12.62 3.51 3.11
N PRO A 29 -11.44 4.03 2.70
CA PRO A 29 -10.37 4.33 3.64
C PRO A 29 -10.74 5.52 4.53
N HIS A 30 -10.49 5.39 5.83
CA HIS A 30 -10.67 6.45 6.80
C HIS A 30 -9.34 6.81 7.46
N VAL A 31 -9.28 7.92 8.19
CA VAL A 31 -8.08 8.27 8.98
C VAL A 31 -7.75 7.12 9.95
N GLY A 32 -6.50 6.70 9.96
CA GLY A 32 -6.00 5.53 10.71
C GLY A 32 -6.09 4.20 9.97
N SER A 33 -6.82 4.09 8.85
CA SER A 33 -6.82 2.89 8.02
C SER A 33 -5.42 2.60 7.46
N ILE A 34 -5.05 1.32 7.41
CA ILE A 34 -3.88 0.87 6.65
C ILE A 34 -4.36 0.34 5.31
N ILE A 35 -3.98 1.01 4.24
CA ILE A 35 -4.26 0.59 2.86
C ILE A 35 -2.96 0.23 2.16
N SER A 36 -3.06 -0.60 1.11
CA SER A 36 -1.89 -1.06 0.37
C SER A 36 -1.92 -0.61 -1.08
N ALA A 37 -0.73 -0.43 -1.66
CA ALA A 37 -0.50 -0.16 -3.07
C ALA A 37 0.77 -0.89 -3.53
N LEU A 38 1.05 -0.83 -4.83
CA LEU A 38 2.22 -1.47 -5.43
C LEU A 38 3.22 -0.43 -5.92
N PHE A 39 4.50 -0.68 -5.65
CA PHE A 39 5.59 0.19 -6.12
C PHE A 39 6.87 -0.61 -6.38
N ARG A 40 7.33 -0.66 -7.63
CA ARG A 40 8.60 -1.27 -8.07
C ARG A 40 8.82 -2.68 -7.51
N GLY A 41 7.77 -3.51 -7.49
CA GLY A 41 7.83 -4.88 -6.98
C GLY A 41 7.69 -5.02 -5.45
N PHE A 42 7.31 -3.95 -4.76
CA PHE A 42 7.01 -3.95 -3.33
C PHE A 42 5.51 -3.73 -3.09
N THR A 43 5.00 -4.35 -2.04
CA THR A 43 3.77 -3.91 -1.39
C THR A 43 4.13 -2.74 -0.47
N VAL A 44 3.44 -1.62 -0.64
CA VAL A 44 3.57 -0.43 0.19
C VAL A 44 2.33 -0.32 1.07
N ARG A 45 2.52 -0.30 2.39
CA ARG A 45 1.43 0.01 3.34
C ARG A 45 1.45 1.50 3.68
N VAL A 46 0.30 2.13 3.57
CA VAL A 46 0.08 3.54 3.85
C VAL A 46 -0.94 3.67 4.97
N ARG A 47 -0.55 4.36 6.06
CA ARG A 47 -1.50 4.78 7.09
C ARG A 47 -2.15 6.07 6.64
N VAL A 48 -3.47 6.06 6.51
CA VAL A 48 -4.24 7.22 6.04
C VAL A 48 -4.28 8.29 7.12
N GLU A 49 -3.89 9.51 6.77
CA GLU A 49 -3.92 10.70 7.63
C GLU A 49 -5.00 11.69 7.18
N ALA A 50 -5.36 11.68 5.89
CA ALA A 50 -6.46 12.45 5.33
C ALA A 50 -7.01 11.80 4.05
N ARG A 51 -8.20 12.23 3.60
CA ARG A 51 -8.82 11.79 2.35
C ARG A 51 -9.41 12.98 1.59
N VAL A 52 -9.20 13.02 0.28
CA VAL A 52 -9.69 14.07 -0.64
C VAL A 52 -10.02 13.41 -1.98
N ASP A 53 -11.25 13.54 -2.47
CA ASP A 53 -11.69 13.12 -3.82
C ASP A 53 -11.07 11.78 -4.28
N ASP A 54 -11.45 10.68 -3.62
CA ASP A 54 -10.99 9.31 -3.89
C ASP A 54 -9.47 9.09 -3.80
N THR A 55 -8.77 10.02 -3.13
CA THR A 55 -7.35 9.94 -2.86
C THR A 55 -7.10 9.96 -1.36
N SER A 56 -6.46 8.91 -0.86
CA SER A 56 -5.92 8.88 0.50
C SER A 56 -4.57 9.60 0.54
N ILE A 57 -4.38 10.45 1.54
CA ILE A 57 -3.09 11.07 1.88
C ILE A 57 -2.62 10.38 3.16
N GLY A 58 -1.40 9.87 3.17
CA GLY A 58 -0.95 9.07 4.30
C GLY A 58 0.55 8.83 4.36
N GLU A 59 0.99 8.33 5.50
CA GLU A 59 2.37 7.99 5.81
C GLU A 59 2.70 6.56 5.33
N VAL A 60 3.83 6.38 4.67
CA VAL A 60 4.35 5.05 4.34
C VAL A 60 4.85 4.36 5.62
N VAL A 61 4.20 3.27 6.01
CA VAL A 61 4.50 2.54 7.26
C VAL A 61 5.11 1.16 7.03
N ALA A 62 5.09 0.65 5.80
CA ALA A 62 5.85 -0.55 5.44
C ALA A 62 6.18 -0.60 3.94
N LEU A 63 7.38 -1.11 3.63
CA LEU A 63 7.81 -1.49 2.29
C LEU A 63 8.19 -2.97 2.32
N ILE A 64 7.43 -3.82 1.65
CA ILE A 64 7.54 -5.28 1.75
C ILE A 64 7.79 -5.87 0.36
N ALA A 65 8.93 -6.52 0.17
CA ALA A 65 9.27 -7.13 -1.12
C ALA A 65 8.28 -8.24 -1.46
N LYS A 66 7.73 -8.23 -2.69
CA LYS A 66 6.72 -9.22 -3.09
C LYS A 66 7.27 -10.63 -3.28
N ASP A 67 8.55 -10.75 -3.61
CA ASP A 67 9.20 -12.01 -3.93
C ASP A 67 9.52 -12.87 -2.70
N ASN A 68 9.88 -12.25 -1.57
CA ASN A 68 10.35 -12.94 -0.37
C ASN A 68 9.80 -12.37 0.95
N GLY A 69 8.91 -11.38 0.92
CA GLY A 69 8.35 -10.78 2.14
C GLY A 69 9.31 -9.85 2.88
N ARG A 70 10.54 -9.65 2.39
CA ARG A 70 11.56 -8.87 3.09
C ARG A 70 11.14 -7.42 3.28
N ARG A 71 11.22 -6.92 4.51
CA ARG A 71 10.97 -5.51 4.80
C ARG A 71 12.18 -4.63 4.47
N LYS A 72 11.92 -3.42 3.97
CA LYS A 72 12.96 -2.41 3.71
C LYS A 72 12.60 -1.07 4.32
N GLN A 73 13.63 -0.28 4.62
CA GLN A 73 13.48 1.12 5.03
C GLN A 73 13.26 2.05 3.84
N SER A 74 13.79 1.69 2.66
CA SER A 74 13.63 2.44 1.42
C SER A 74 13.65 1.56 0.18
N VAL A 75 12.99 2.03 -0.89
CA VAL A 75 12.93 1.42 -2.22
C VAL A 75 12.93 2.53 -3.26
N GLY A 76 13.98 2.59 -4.10
CA GLY A 76 14.12 3.69 -5.05
C GLY A 76 14.14 5.03 -4.31
N ASP A 77 13.19 5.89 -4.64
CA ASP A 77 13.05 7.19 -3.98
C ASP A 77 12.08 7.14 -2.80
N LEU A 78 11.34 6.06 -2.54
CA LEU A 78 10.32 5.99 -1.49
C LEU A 78 10.89 5.40 -0.19
N GLU A 79 10.59 6.02 0.96
CA GLU A 79 11.10 5.62 2.28
C GLU A 79 9.97 5.54 3.31
N LEU A 80 10.20 4.80 4.40
CA LEU A 80 9.31 4.81 5.56
C LEU A 80 9.18 6.24 6.12
N GLY A 81 7.97 6.65 6.50
CA GLY A 81 7.66 7.98 6.99
C GLY A 81 7.32 9.00 5.89
N ASP A 82 7.51 8.67 4.61
CA ASP A 82 7.12 9.56 3.52
C ASP A 82 5.60 9.78 3.51
N MET A 83 5.19 11.04 3.41
CA MET A 83 3.79 11.41 3.17
C MET A 83 3.48 11.34 1.67
N VAL A 84 2.54 10.49 1.28
CA VAL A 84 2.20 10.22 -0.12
C VAL A 84 0.72 10.47 -0.40
N ARG A 85 0.40 10.56 -1.70
CA ARG A 85 -0.97 10.53 -2.21
C ARG A 85 -1.20 9.17 -2.88
N LEU A 86 -2.22 8.45 -2.44
CA LEU A 86 -2.62 7.15 -2.98
C LEU A 86 -4.07 7.23 -3.49
N PRO A 87 -4.27 7.34 -4.82
CA PRO A 87 -5.60 7.25 -5.42
C PRO A 87 -6.19 5.84 -5.26
N ASP A 88 -7.52 5.75 -5.12
CA ASP A 88 -8.21 4.47 -4.95
C ASP A 88 -7.98 3.50 -6.11
N ALA A 89 -7.79 4.03 -7.32
CA ALA A 89 -7.47 3.24 -8.53
C ALA A 89 -6.16 2.43 -8.43
N TYR A 90 -5.24 2.83 -7.53
CA TYR A 90 -3.98 2.13 -7.30
C TYR A 90 -3.98 1.30 -6.01
N ARG A 91 -5.10 1.25 -5.28
CA ARG A 91 -5.20 0.39 -4.10
C ARG A 91 -5.11 -1.07 -4.51
N ALA A 92 -4.25 -1.79 -3.80
CA ALA A 92 -4.04 -3.20 -3.97
C ALA A 92 -4.47 -3.97 -2.70
N MET A 93 -5.06 -5.14 -2.91
CA MET A 93 -5.23 -6.16 -1.90
C MET A 93 -3.85 -6.58 -1.40
N GLU A 94 -3.73 -6.76 -0.09
CA GLU A 94 -2.47 -7.18 0.49
C GLU A 94 -2.19 -8.65 0.14
N PRO A 95 -1.08 -8.97 -0.55
CA PRO A 95 -0.74 -10.35 -0.83
C PRO A 95 -0.35 -11.08 0.46
N ARG A 96 -0.61 -12.40 0.50
CA ARG A 96 0.04 -13.25 1.51
C ARG A 96 1.53 -13.27 1.20
N HIS A 97 2.32 -12.54 1.98
CA HIS A 97 3.77 -12.62 1.90
C HIS A 97 4.21 -13.98 2.47
N PRO A 98 5.14 -14.70 1.83
CA PRO A 98 5.80 -15.82 2.50
C PRO A 98 6.39 -15.28 3.80
N GLU A 99 6.09 -15.94 4.91
CA GLU A 99 6.55 -15.51 6.23
C GLU A 99 8.07 -15.36 6.19
N GLU A 100 8.60 -14.19 6.58
CA GLU A 100 10.00 -14.07 6.94
C GLU A 100 10.20 -15.12 8.05
N GLY A 101 11.02 -16.14 7.80
CA GLY A 101 11.39 -17.09 8.86
C GLY A 101 11.85 -16.28 10.06
N GLU A 102 11.25 -16.54 11.22
CA GLU A 102 11.67 -15.97 12.50
C GLU A 102 13.13 -16.37 12.76
N ASP A 103 14.09 -15.57 12.30
CA ASP A 103 15.50 -15.69 12.61
C ASP A 103 15.97 -14.29 13.04
N ASP A 104 15.93 -14.07 14.36
CA ASP A 104 16.93 -13.38 15.21
C ASP A 104 16.26 -12.85 16.49
N ARG A 105 16.12 -13.73 17.48
CA ARG A 105 16.08 -13.37 18.91
C ARG A 105 16.94 -14.38 19.66
N ASP A 106 18.25 -14.14 19.67
CA ASP A 106 19.17 -14.68 20.69
C ASP A 106 19.41 -13.59 21.76
#